data_AF-R5DSG0-F1
#
_entry.id   AF-R5DSG0-F1
#
_cell.length_a   1.000
_cell.length_b   1.000
_cell.length_c   1.000
_cell.angle_alpha   90.00
_cell.angle_beta   90.00
_cell.angle_gamma   90.00
#
_symmetry.space_group_name_H-M   'P 1'
#
loop_
_entity.id
_entity.type
_entity.pdbx_description
1 polymer ?
#
loop_
_entity_poly.entity_id
_entity_poly.type
_entity_poly.pdbx_seq_one_letter_code
_entity_poly.pdbx_strand_id
1 'polypeptide(L)'
;MKIYMLSKYLKKAAAVMSSVMIFSFAIQAVSPSFVAKADSVSAQTTASAQEQQEVQAKQLTLNLLASSGKSGANLLDDAYTSKVSFVAGDTLTVSADEPMQGVYLKWASLESSYSVSYNGKEQKITKEDMLHKYIDFGETVTECTITFESAASVCDIFAYGKGKLPDNVQVWEKPCTDADILVFSTHADDEILFLGGVLATYAGQQGLNVQVAYMTNYWNGATVREHEKLDGLWESGVKHYPVNGEFDDIYATDLNGAMSVYSYDDVLGYVTEQIRRFKPLVVVTQDINGEYGHGGHMLLAKAVCEAADNSGTASFKQESADKYGAWDVPKTYIHLYGENKIRMDLRQPLSNMKSRTAIDVAKDAYLQHVSQQWCWFYVSDEYEYSCADFGLYRSTVGTDTGNDMLENVTTYEEKKRIEEESKAAEESSKQEESLKTAEKEEIREQKAAKKRNIVPVIIIAVLVVVLAAAGVVYHNYMEKMRRKKRRKNRGKNGSHRGNTR
;
A
#
# COMPACT_ATOMS: atom_id res chain seq x y z
N MET A 1 19.46 -3.70 55.40
CA MET A 1 20.32 -4.54 56.27
C MET A 1 19.79 -5.96 56.24
N LYS A 2 20.63 -6.93 55.82
CA LYS A 2 20.43 -8.41 55.76
C LYS A 2 19.44 -8.91 54.69
N ILE A 3 19.81 -9.54 53.56
CA ILE A 3 20.89 -10.49 53.19
C ILE A 3 20.77 -11.88 53.88
N TYR A 4 20.45 -12.87 53.03
CA TYR A 4 20.80 -14.31 53.01
C TYR A 4 20.03 -15.33 53.87
N MET A 5 19.62 -16.44 53.22
CA MET A 5 20.19 -17.81 53.36
C MET A 5 19.29 -18.81 52.58
N LEU A 6 19.71 -19.36 51.44
CA LEU A 6 20.49 -20.60 51.23
C LEU A 6 19.83 -21.94 51.63
N SER A 7 19.46 -22.69 50.58
CA SER A 7 19.65 -24.12 50.28
C SER A 7 19.52 -25.22 51.36
N LYS A 8 18.71 -26.23 50.98
CA LYS A 8 18.88 -27.70 51.16
C LYS A 8 17.63 -28.31 50.51
N TYR A 9 17.71 -29.23 49.55
CA TYR A 9 17.88 -30.66 49.81
C TYR A 9 18.42 -31.41 48.57
N LEU A 10 19.32 -32.36 48.85
CA LEU A 10 20.03 -33.25 47.94
C LEU A 10 19.27 -34.57 47.68
N LYS A 11 19.40 -35.06 46.44
CA LYS A 11 19.73 -36.44 45.95
C LYS A 11 18.91 -37.70 46.34
N LYS A 12 18.58 -38.48 45.29
CA LYS A 12 18.74 -39.96 45.06
C LYS A 12 18.27 -40.25 43.61
N ALA A 13 19.06 -40.66 42.60
CA ALA A 13 19.76 -41.95 42.28
C ALA A 13 18.78 -43.16 42.16
N ALA A 14 18.74 -44.05 41.15
CA ALA A 14 19.64 -44.38 40.02
C ALA A 14 19.02 -45.36 38.96
N ALA A 15 19.69 -45.45 37.78
CA ALA A 15 19.94 -46.61 36.86
C ALA A 15 18.80 -47.22 35.97
N VAL A 16 18.94 -47.70 34.71
CA VAL A 16 19.95 -48.58 34.00
C VAL A 16 19.75 -48.46 32.44
N MET A 17 20.75 -48.05 31.62
CA MET A 17 21.67 -48.76 30.66
C MET A 17 21.21 -49.27 29.26
N SER A 18 22.07 -48.96 28.25
CA SER A 18 22.48 -49.69 27.01
C SER A 18 22.19 -48.93 25.70
N SER A 19 23.06 -48.79 24.68
CA SER A 19 24.46 -49.20 24.43
C SER A 19 25.06 -48.48 23.20
N VAL A 20 26.29 -47.97 23.35
CA VAL A 20 27.52 -48.12 22.52
C VAL A 20 27.59 -47.67 21.03
N MET A 21 28.56 -46.76 20.82
CA MET A 21 29.19 -46.26 19.57
C MET A 21 29.98 -47.29 18.77
N ILE A 22 30.22 -47.01 17.47
CA ILE A 22 31.47 -47.36 16.78
C ILE A 22 32.00 -46.14 15.98
N PHE A 23 33.32 -45.94 16.12
CA PHE A 23 34.19 -44.87 15.62
C PHE A 23 34.72 -45.08 14.19
N SER A 24 35.16 -43.99 13.55
CA SER A 24 36.38 -43.80 12.70
C SER A 24 36.03 -42.93 11.48
N PHE A 25 36.76 -41.88 11.09
CA PHE A 25 38.20 -41.82 10.79
C PHE A 25 38.73 -40.38 10.86
N ALA A 26 40.04 -40.25 11.06
CA ALA A 26 40.79 -39.00 10.95
C ALA A 26 42.00 -39.17 10.01
N ILE A 27 42.36 -38.06 9.35
CA ILE A 27 43.71 -37.62 8.91
C ILE A 27 44.17 -37.93 7.45
N GLN A 28 44.19 -36.84 6.67
CA GLN A 28 45.22 -36.26 5.76
C GLN A 28 45.99 -37.13 4.75
N ALA A 29 45.98 -36.65 3.48
CA ALA A 29 47.19 -36.41 2.70
C ALA A 29 46.94 -35.32 1.60
N VAL A 30 47.59 -34.16 1.71
CA VAL A 30 48.65 -33.64 0.81
C VAL A 30 48.15 -32.90 -0.47
N SER A 31 48.17 -31.57 -0.41
CA SER A 31 48.30 -30.61 -1.54
C SER A 31 49.78 -30.55 -2.01
N PRO A 32 50.21 -29.95 -3.16
CA PRO A 32 49.92 -28.57 -3.64
C PRO A 32 49.78 -28.50 -5.19
N SER A 33 49.50 -27.40 -5.90
CA SER A 33 50.03 -26.04 -5.83
C SER A 33 49.26 -25.14 -6.81
N PHE A 34 48.96 -23.89 -6.46
CA PHE A 34 49.28 -22.70 -7.26
C PHE A 34 49.16 -21.43 -6.38
N VAL A 35 50.34 -20.90 -6.02
CA VAL A 35 50.79 -19.50 -5.77
C VAL A 35 49.68 -18.42 -5.65
N ALA A 36 49.43 -17.68 -4.57
CA ALA A 36 50.22 -16.94 -3.55
C ALA A 36 50.55 -15.46 -3.89
N LYS A 37 49.73 -14.53 -3.33
CA LYS A 37 50.00 -13.20 -2.70
C LYS A 37 48.81 -12.26 -2.97
N ALA A 38 47.94 -12.01 -1.98
CA ALA A 38 48.03 -11.03 -0.88
C ALA A 38 47.40 -9.69 -1.27
N ASP A 39 46.32 -9.28 -0.58
CA ASP A 39 46.26 -7.99 0.11
C ASP A 39 44.94 -7.75 0.88
N SER A 40 45.12 -7.07 2.01
CA SER A 40 44.17 -6.26 2.80
C SER A 40 42.92 -6.92 3.42
N VAL A 41 43.02 -7.13 4.74
CA VAL A 41 41.91 -7.05 5.68
C VAL A 41 41.37 -5.62 5.65
N SER A 42 40.22 -5.38 5.03
CA SER A 42 39.47 -4.14 5.21
C SER A 42 38.43 -4.32 6.30
N ALA A 43 38.48 -3.45 7.31
CA ALA A 43 37.42 -3.25 8.27
C ALA A 43 36.06 -3.14 7.55
N GLN A 44 35.13 -4.06 7.83
CA GLN A 44 33.73 -3.83 7.54
C GLN A 44 33.21 -2.87 8.61
N THR A 45 33.30 -1.60 8.27
CA THR A 45 32.61 -0.48 8.89
C THR A 45 31.16 -0.90 9.13
N THR A 46 30.74 -0.91 10.40
CA THR A 46 29.34 -0.69 10.75
C THR A 46 28.96 0.67 10.15
N ALA A 47 28.37 0.65 8.96
CA ALA A 47 27.66 1.80 8.45
C ALA A 47 26.46 1.99 9.38
N SER A 48 26.61 2.87 10.37
CA SER A 48 25.48 3.62 10.88
C SER A 48 24.70 4.10 9.65
N ALA A 49 23.43 3.75 9.55
CA ALA A 49 22.52 4.51 8.70
C ALA A 49 22.58 5.95 9.22
N GLN A 50 23.46 6.76 8.63
CA GLN A 50 23.26 8.19 8.63
C GLN A 50 21.99 8.36 7.82
N GLU A 51 20.88 8.51 8.52
CA GLU A 51 19.69 9.18 8.01
C GLU A 51 20.24 10.42 7.28
N GLN A 52 20.30 10.39 5.95
CA GLN A 52 20.59 11.58 5.19
C GLN A 52 19.47 12.52 5.56
N GLN A 53 19.79 13.53 6.39
CA GLN A 53 18.83 14.51 6.82
C GLN A 53 18.24 15.13 5.55
N GLU A 54 17.01 14.72 5.23
CA GLU A 54 16.37 15.11 3.99
C GLU A 54 16.21 16.63 4.04
N VAL A 55 16.85 17.31 3.08
CA VAL A 55 16.90 18.76 3.07
C VAL A 55 15.47 19.28 2.92
N GLN A 56 15.01 20.07 3.88
CA GLN A 56 13.69 20.69 3.84
C GLN A 56 13.62 21.68 2.69
N ALA A 57 12.50 21.66 1.96
CA ALA A 57 12.21 22.62 0.92
C ALA A 57 12.02 24.01 1.55
N LYS A 58 12.78 24.98 1.07
CA LYS A 58 12.66 26.38 1.50
C LYS A 58 11.44 27.01 0.83
N GLN A 59 10.57 27.64 1.62
CA GLN A 59 9.55 28.55 1.10
C GLN A 59 10.22 29.82 0.55
N LEU A 60 9.85 30.22 -0.67
CA LEU A 60 10.51 31.29 -1.39
C LEU A 60 9.70 32.60 -1.34
N THR A 61 10.42 33.72 -1.43
CA THR A 61 9.80 35.04 -1.64
C THR A 61 9.43 35.20 -3.10
N LEU A 62 8.16 35.52 -3.36
CA LEU A 62 7.61 35.59 -4.71
C LEU A 62 7.45 37.03 -5.20
N ASN A 63 7.68 37.21 -6.49
CA ASN A 63 7.23 38.37 -7.27
C ASN A 63 6.09 37.92 -8.16
N LEU A 64 4.94 38.60 -8.05
CA LEU A 64 3.71 38.27 -8.77
C LEU A 64 3.35 39.38 -9.77
N LEU A 65 3.08 39.00 -11.01
CA LEU A 65 2.63 39.92 -12.06
C LEU A 65 1.36 39.36 -12.73
N ALA A 66 0.22 40.00 -12.46
CA ALA A 66 -1.03 39.69 -13.14
C ALA A 66 -1.15 40.48 -14.46
N SER A 67 -1.53 39.82 -15.56
CA SER A 67 -1.74 40.49 -16.87
C SER A 67 -2.87 41.53 -16.83
N SER A 68 -3.82 41.36 -15.92
CA SER A 68 -4.90 42.32 -15.66
C SER A 68 -4.45 43.58 -14.90
N GLY A 69 -3.19 43.66 -14.45
CA GLY A 69 -2.66 44.75 -13.64
C GLY A 69 -3.14 44.74 -12.18
N LYS A 70 -3.87 43.72 -11.75
CA LYS A 70 -4.28 43.52 -10.36
C LYS A 70 -3.05 43.31 -9.47
N SER A 71 -3.08 43.85 -8.26
CA SER A 71 -2.03 43.61 -7.26
C SER A 71 -2.12 42.18 -6.74
N GLY A 72 -0.98 41.49 -6.66
CA GLY A 72 -0.86 40.17 -6.06
C GLY A 72 -0.63 40.18 -4.54
N ALA A 73 -0.65 41.34 -3.88
CA ALA A 73 -0.33 41.45 -2.46
C ALA A 73 -1.22 40.58 -1.56
N ASN A 74 -2.51 40.47 -1.88
CA ASN A 74 -3.49 39.62 -1.19
C ASN A 74 -3.26 38.12 -1.41
N LEU A 75 -2.35 37.72 -2.30
CA LEU A 75 -2.01 36.30 -2.53
C LEU A 75 -0.80 35.84 -1.71
N LEU A 76 -0.24 36.74 -0.89
CA LEU A 76 1.00 36.54 -0.13
C LEU A 76 0.81 36.83 1.36
N ASP A 77 -0.44 36.90 1.84
CA ASP A 77 -0.78 37.28 3.21
C ASP A 77 -1.18 36.09 4.11
N ASP A 78 -1.21 34.86 3.56
CA ASP A 78 -1.55 33.62 4.26
C ASP A 78 -2.93 33.69 4.96
N ALA A 79 -3.90 34.27 4.26
CA ALA A 79 -5.26 34.45 4.75
C ALA A 79 -6.31 33.87 3.79
N TYR A 80 -7.23 33.08 4.33
CA TYR A 80 -8.38 32.54 3.58
C TYR A 80 -9.43 33.61 3.23
N THR A 81 -9.37 34.77 3.88
CA THR A 81 -10.36 35.85 3.75
C THR A 81 -10.03 36.86 2.66
N SER A 82 -8.75 37.01 2.32
CA SER A 82 -8.27 37.79 1.19
C SER A 82 -8.34 36.93 -0.08
N LYS A 83 -8.61 37.56 -1.23
CA LYS A 83 -8.57 36.88 -2.53
C LYS A 83 -8.32 37.82 -3.68
N VAL A 84 -7.82 37.26 -4.79
CA VAL A 84 -7.76 37.92 -6.09
C VAL A 84 -8.54 37.08 -7.10
N SER A 85 -9.50 37.72 -7.78
CA SER A 85 -10.31 37.08 -8.82
C SER A 85 -9.74 37.35 -10.21
N PHE A 86 -9.71 36.33 -11.04
CA PHE A 86 -9.22 36.33 -12.42
C PHE A 86 -10.36 35.92 -13.36
N VAL A 87 -10.36 36.47 -14.58
CA VAL A 87 -11.28 36.05 -15.65
C VAL A 87 -10.56 35.17 -16.66
N ALA A 88 -11.31 34.46 -17.50
CA ALA A 88 -10.72 33.65 -18.58
C ALA A 88 -9.82 34.52 -19.47
N GLY A 89 -8.58 34.05 -19.70
CA GLY A 89 -7.53 34.75 -20.44
C GLY A 89 -6.62 35.62 -19.57
N ASP A 90 -6.95 35.89 -18.30
CA ASP A 90 -6.00 36.49 -17.36
C ASP A 90 -4.82 35.50 -17.14
N THR A 91 -3.64 36.04 -16.86
CA THR A 91 -2.47 35.27 -16.45
C THR A 91 -1.87 35.84 -15.18
N LEU A 92 -1.27 34.97 -14.38
CA LEU A 92 -0.47 35.30 -13.20
C LEU A 92 0.93 34.73 -13.39
N THR A 93 1.91 35.60 -13.61
CA THR A 93 3.32 35.22 -13.63
C THR A 93 3.84 35.18 -12.20
N VAL A 94 4.44 34.06 -11.83
CA VAL A 94 5.03 33.80 -10.51
C VAL A 94 6.52 33.64 -10.72
N SER A 95 7.33 34.41 -10.02
CA SER A 95 8.79 34.35 -10.13
C SER A 95 9.47 34.48 -8.77
N ALA A 96 10.67 33.94 -8.66
CA ALA A 96 11.51 34.03 -7.46
C ALA A 96 12.99 34.15 -7.86
N ASP A 97 13.79 34.81 -7.01
CA ASP A 97 15.24 34.95 -7.23
C ASP A 97 15.99 33.62 -7.07
N GLU A 98 15.38 32.68 -6.35
CA GLU A 98 15.88 31.32 -6.13
C GLU A 98 15.01 30.30 -6.90
N PRO A 99 15.58 29.16 -7.36
CA PRO A 99 14.81 28.16 -8.10
C PRO A 99 13.71 27.47 -7.25
N MET A 100 12.47 27.49 -7.74
CA MET A 100 11.31 26.77 -7.21
C MET A 100 11.13 25.40 -7.88
N GLN A 101 10.78 24.39 -7.10
CA GLN A 101 10.39 23.05 -7.54
C GLN A 101 8.88 22.94 -7.76
N GLY A 102 8.08 23.78 -7.12
CA GLY A 102 6.63 23.80 -7.29
C GLY A 102 5.95 24.97 -6.61
N VAL A 103 4.67 25.14 -6.90
CA VAL A 103 3.80 26.16 -6.29
C VAL A 103 2.65 25.50 -5.54
N TYR A 104 2.25 26.12 -4.43
CA TYR A 104 1.10 25.72 -3.62
C TYR A 104 0.05 26.82 -3.69
N LEU A 105 -1.14 26.47 -4.18
CA LEU A 105 -2.27 27.37 -4.37
C LEU A 105 -3.38 27.05 -3.37
N LYS A 106 -3.94 28.10 -2.76
CA LYS A 106 -5.17 28.04 -1.98
C LYS A 106 -6.26 28.78 -2.77
N TRP A 107 -7.31 28.08 -3.20
CA TRP A 107 -8.42 28.61 -3.99
C TRP A 107 -9.56 29.09 -3.12
N ALA A 108 -10.24 30.16 -3.50
CA ALA A 108 -11.43 30.64 -2.79
C ALA A 108 -12.71 29.85 -3.14
N SER A 109 -12.68 29.12 -4.26
CA SER A 109 -13.78 28.28 -4.75
C SER A 109 -13.25 27.24 -5.74
N LEU A 110 -13.95 26.11 -5.84
CA LEU A 110 -13.63 25.04 -6.78
C LEU A 110 -14.04 25.39 -8.23
N GLU A 111 -13.81 24.44 -9.15
CA GLU A 111 -14.26 24.45 -10.54
C GLU A 111 -13.54 25.41 -11.49
N SER A 112 -12.41 25.96 -11.04
CA SER A 112 -11.52 26.73 -11.90
C SER A 112 -10.82 25.80 -12.90
N SER A 113 -10.65 26.26 -14.15
CA SER A 113 -9.77 25.62 -15.13
C SER A 113 -8.60 26.54 -15.43
N TYR A 114 -7.39 25.99 -15.46
CA TYR A 114 -6.16 26.75 -15.64
C TYR A 114 -5.04 25.85 -16.17
N SER A 115 -3.97 26.46 -16.67
CA SER A 115 -2.72 25.77 -16.95
C SER A 115 -1.55 26.45 -16.25
N VAL A 116 -0.52 25.67 -15.94
CA VAL A 116 0.75 26.19 -15.41
C VAL A 116 1.84 25.88 -16.42
N SER A 117 2.43 26.94 -16.98
CA SER A 117 3.48 26.85 -17.99
C SER A 117 4.83 27.26 -17.41
N TYR A 118 5.87 26.49 -17.69
CA TYR A 118 7.25 26.73 -17.22
C TYR A 118 8.24 26.02 -18.13
N ASN A 119 9.40 26.62 -18.44
CA ASN A 119 10.43 26.03 -19.31
C ASN A 119 9.92 25.41 -20.63
N GLY A 120 8.85 25.97 -21.22
CA GLY A 120 8.23 25.42 -22.44
C GLY A 120 7.39 24.14 -22.25
N LYS A 121 7.18 23.70 -21.00
CA LYS A 121 6.21 22.68 -20.59
C LYS A 121 4.92 23.33 -20.11
N GLU A 122 3.84 22.57 -20.14
CA GLU A 122 2.54 22.97 -19.63
C GLU A 122 1.89 21.82 -18.86
N GLN A 123 1.36 22.12 -17.68
CA GLN A 123 0.45 21.24 -16.94
C GLN A 123 -0.96 21.83 -16.99
N LYS A 124 -1.92 21.08 -17.53
CA LYS A 124 -3.31 21.55 -17.70
C LYS A 124 -4.23 20.95 -16.63
N ILE A 125 -4.96 21.82 -15.93
CA ILE A 125 -5.97 21.48 -14.93
C ILE A 125 -7.33 21.89 -15.50
N THR A 126 -8.11 20.93 -15.97
CA THR A 126 -9.40 21.19 -16.66
C THR A 126 -10.56 21.44 -15.71
N LYS A 127 -10.45 20.97 -14.46
CA LYS A 127 -11.38 21.24 -13.37
C LYS A 127 -10.60 21.09 -12.06
N GLU A 128 -10.44 22.19 -11.32
CA GLU A 128 -9.94 22.15 -9.96
C GLU A 128 -11.00 21.57 -9.04
N ASP A 129 -10.62 20.53 -8.32
CA ASP A 129 -11.46 19.81 -7.36
C ASP A 129 -10.90 19.89 -5.93
N MET A 130 -9.78 20.58 -5.72
CA MET A 130 -9.14 20.77 -4.42
C MET A 130 -8.91 22.25 -4.13
N LEU A 131 -9.34 22.73 -2.96
CA LEU A 131 -9.08 24.12 -2.55
C LEU A 131 -7.58 24.33 -2.30
N HIS A 132 -6.89 23.31 -1.79
CA HIS A 132 -5.46 23.36 -1.48
C HIS A 132 -4.71 22.47 -2.46
N LYS A 133 -3.86 23.05 -3.32
CA LYS A 133 -3.20 22.31 -4.40
C LYS A 133 -1.72 22.61 -4.51
N TYR A 134 -0.88 21.60 -4.32
CA TYR A 134 0.53 21.66 -4.70
C TYR A 134 0.73 21.16 -6.13
N ILE A 135 1.50 21.91 -6.91
CA ILE A 135 1.83 21.64 -8.30
C ILE A 135 3.35 21.48 -8.38
N ASP A 136 3.82 20.24 -8.49
CA ASP A 136 5.23 19.91 -8.70
C ASP A 136 5.58 20.08 -10.18
N PHE A 137 6.64 20.83 -10.47
CA PHE A 137 7.13 21.04 -11.82
C PHE A 137 7.96 19.87 -12.35
N GLY A 138 8.45 18.99 -11.46
CA GLY A 138 9.39 17.90 -11.77
C GLY A 138 10.82 18.38 -12.09
N GLU A 139 11.05 19.70 -12.06
CA GLU A 139 12.33 20.38 -12.24
C GLU A 139 12.31 21.71 -11.49
N THR A 140 13.47 22.32 -11.28
CA THR A 140 13.53 23.65 -10.68
C THR A 140 13.47 24.75 -11.74
N VAL A 141 12.62 25.75 -11.53
CA VAL A 141 12.44 26.92 -12.41
C VAL A 141 12.51 28.21 -11.61
N THR A 142 12.79 29.35 -12.25
CA THR A 142 12.74 30.67 -11.58
C THR A 142 11.46 31.43 -11.90
N GLU A 143 10.69 30.96 -12.88
CA GLU A 143 9.43 31.57 -13.32
C GLU A 143 8.46 30.50 -13.81
N CYS A 144 7.18 30.66 -13.49
CA CYS A 144 6.08 29.96 -14.13
C CYS A 144 4.91 30.92 -14.37
N THR A 145 4.06 30.60 -15.34
CA THR A 145 2.86 31.39 -15.66
C THR A 145 1.63 30.51 -15.46
N ILE A 146 0.72 30.98 -14.62
CA ILE A 146 -0.62 30.42 -14.45
C ILE A 146 -1.54 31.14 -15.45
N THR A 147 -2.16 30.40 -16.36
CA THR A 147 -3.15 30.92 -17.31
C THR A 147 -4.53 30.45 -16.90
N PHE A 148 -5.45 31.38 -16.65
CA PHE A 148 -6.81 31.05 -16.24
C PHE A 148 -7.69 30.82 -17.48
N GLU A 149 -8.22 29.61 -17.64
CA GLU A 149 -9.08 29.19 -18.74
C GLU A 149 -10.57 29.44 -18.44
N SER A 150 -10.91 29.61 -17.15
CA SER A 150 -12.21 30.04 -16.66
C SER A 150 -12.07 31.15 -15.60
N ALA A 151 -13.19 31.68 -15.11
CA ALA A 151 -13.17 32.57 -13.96
C ALA A 151 -12.67 31.80 -12.73
N ALA A 152 -11.76 32.41 -11.97
CA ALA A 152 -11.13 31.78 -10.83
C ALA A 152 -10.90 32.80 -9.71
N SER A 153 -10.79 32.34 -8.46
CA SER A 153 -10.42 33.18 -7.33
C SER A 153 -9.40 32.45 -6.47
N VAL A 154 -8.26 33.09 -6.24
CA VAL A 154 -7.14 32.55 -5.47
C VAL A 154 -7.05 33.33 -4.16
N CYS A 155 -6.95 32.62 -3.03
CA CYS A 155 -6.68 33.21 -1.72
C CYS A 155 -5.18 33.43 -1.54
N ASP A 156 -4.37 32.40 -1.76
CA ASP A 156 -2.91 32.47 -1.55
C ASP A 156 -2.12 31.66 -2.58
N ILE A 157 -0.86 32.06 -2.73
CA ILE A 157 0.16 31.31 -3.45
C ILE A 157 1.48 31.30 -2.70
N PHE A 158 2.08 30.12 -2.62
CA PHE A 158 3.44 29.90 -2.12
C PHE A 158 4.27 29.17 -3.15
N ALA A 159 5.59 29.27 -3.08
CA ALA A 159 6.49 28.42 -3.86
C ALA A 159 7.57 27.84 -2.98
N TYR A 160 7.98 26.62 -3.31
CA TYR A 160 8.95 25.85 -2.54
C TYR A 160 10.10 25.42 -3.43
N GLY A 161 11.32 25.53 -2.93
CA GLY A 161 12.51 24.97 -3.57
C GLY A 161 12.53 23.45 -3.52
N LYS A 162 13.58 22.84 -4.08
CA LYS A 162 13.76 21.38 -4.02
C LYS A 162 14.02 20.92 -2.58
N GLY A 163 13.32 19.87 -2.15
CA GLY A 163 13.50 19.25 -0.83
C GLY A 163 12.23 18.56 -0.35
N LYS A 164 12.25 18.06 0.88
CA LYS A 164 11.05 17.60 1.57
C LYS A 164 10.16 18.80 1.89
N LEU A 165 8.91 18.78 1.41
CA LEU A 165 7.97 19.86 1.69
C LEU A 165 7.71 19.99 3.20
N PRO A 166 7.52 21.23 3.71
CA PRO A 166 7.05 21.44 5.06
C PRO A 166 5.73 20.72 5.33
N ASP A 167 5.51 20.30 6.58
CA ASP A 167 4.34 19.47 6.92
C ASP A 167 3.00 20.17 6.73
N ASN A 168 2.96 21.52 6.66
CA ASN A 168 1.75 22.29 6.38
C ASN A 168 1.42 22.42 4.88
N VAL A 169 2.27 21.91 3.98
CA VAL A 169 1.96 21.87 2.54
C VAL A 169 1.11 20.63 2.25
N GLN A 170 -0.13 20.87 1.84
CA GLN A 170 -1.10 19.81 1.63
C GLN A 170 -1.00 19.24 0.22
N VAL A 171 -0.53 18.00 0.15
CA VAL A 171 -0.48 17.20 -1.08
C VAL A 171 -1.56 16.13 -0.99
N TRP A 172 -2.78 16.54 -1.34
CA TRP A 172 -3.96 15.69 -1.25
C TRP A 172 -3.97 14.58 -2.30
N GLU A 173 -4.31 13.38 -1.86
CA GLU A 173 -4.77 12.32 -2.73
C GLU A 173 -6.25 12.51 -3.07
N LYS A 174 -6.69 11.94 -4.17
CA LYS A 174 -8.13 11.90 -4.50
C LYS A 174 -8.89 11.12 -3.42
N PRO A 175 -10.22 11.35 -3.29
CA PRO A 175 -11.04 10.48 -2.47
C PRO A 175 -10.77 9.01 -2.80
N CYS A 176 -10.64 8.16 -1.79
CA CYS A 176 -10.28 6.76 -2.00
C CYS A 176 -11.38 6.01 -2.77
N THR A 177 -11.08 4.83 -3.30
CA THR A 177 -12.10 3.94 -3.90
C THR A 177 -12.56 2.87 -2.92
N ASP A 178 -11.65 2.43 -2.05
CA ASP A 178 -11.85 1.37 -1.06
C ASP A 178 -11.33 1.89 0.29
N ALA A 179 -12.26 2.32 1.14
CA ALA A 179 -11.97 2.89 2.44
C ALA A 179 -11.83 1.77 3.48
N ASP A 180 -10.74 1.76 4.24
CA ASP A 180 -10.71 0.93 5.45
C ASP A 180 -11.70 1.49 6.47
N ILE A 181 -11.76 2.83 6.60
CA ILE A 181 -12.71 3.54 7.46
C ILE A 181 -13.36 4.70 6.70
N LEU A 182 -14.70 4.79 6.76
CA LEU A 182 -15.45 5.97 6.33
C LEU A 182 -16.01 6.69 7.56
N VAL A 183 -15.60 7.94 7.74
CA VAL A 183 -16.03 8.81 8.83
C VAL A 183 -17.05 9.81 8.30
N PHE A 184 -18.24 9.83 8.90
CA PHE A 184 -19.28 10.82 8.61
C PHE A 184 -19.31 11.90 9.70
N SER A 185 -19.22 13.15 9.27
CA SER A 185 -19.29 14.34 10.12
C SER A 185 -20.42 15.26 9.67
N THR A 186 -21.16 15.89 10.59
CA THR A 186 -22.22 16.83 10.21
C THR A 186 -21.63 18.15 9.75
N HIS A 187 -20.84 18.80 10.61
CA HIS A 187 -20.26 20.14 10.39
C HIS A 187 -18.73 20.08 10.28
N ALA A 188 -18.14 21.25 9.97
CA ALA A 188 -16.69 21.48 9.99
C ALA A 188 -16.18 21.77 11.40
N ASP A 189 -15.61 20.79 12.07
CA ASP A 189 -15.00 20.81 13.42
C ASP A 189 -15.37 19.51 14.18
N ASP A 190 -16.60 19.04 13.99
CA ASP A 190 -17.15 17.80 14.53
C ASP A 190 -16.25 16.57 14.28
N GLU A 191 -15.63 16.50 13.10
CA GLU A 191 -14.74 15.41 12.71
C GLU A 191 -13.50 15.33 13.61
N ILE A 192 -13.11 16.46 14.20
CA ILE A 192 -12.00 16.55 15.15
C ILE A 192 -12.50 16.44 16.58
N LEU A 193 -13.53 17.22 16.93
CA LEU A 193 -14.06 17.32 18.29
C LEU A 193 -14.49 15.97 18.84
N PHE A 194 -15.22 15.19 18.03
CA PHE A 194 -15.83 13.94 18.47
C PHE A 194 -15.16 12.71 17.86
N LEU A 195 -14.58 12.86 16.66
CA LEU A 195 -14.05 11.74 15.88
C LEU A 195 -12.53 11.82 15.67
N GLY A 196 -11.85 12.85 16.20
CA GLY A 196 -10.43 13.11 15.94
C GLY A 196 -9.49 12.01 16.43
N GLY A 197 -9.88 11.28 17.49
CA GLY A 197 -9.16 10.09 17.95
C GLY A 197 -9.09 8.98 16.89
N VAL A 198 -10.16 8.80 16.12
CA VAL A 198 -10.23 7.85 14.99
C VAL A 198 -9.30 8.30 13.87
N LEU A 199 -9.36 9.58 13.50
CA LEU A 199 -8.52 10.12 12.41
C LEU A 199 -7.02 10.00 12.73
N ALA A 200 -6.60 10.45 13.91
CA ALA A 200 -5.21 10.40 14.31
C ALA A 200 -4.69 8.95 14.45
N THR A 201 -5.53 8.04 14.94
CA THR A 201 -5.14 6.62 15.12
C THR A 201 -5.04 5.89 13.80
N TYR A 202 -6.07 5.98 12.95
CA TYR A 202 -6.15 5.13 11.77
C TYR A 202 -5.55 5.78 10.52
N ALA A 203 -5.80 7.08 10.29
CA ALA A 203 -5.19 7.79 9.18
C ALA A 203 -3.75 8.17 9.52
N GLY A 204 -3.55 8.91 10.61
CA GLY A 204 -2.24 9.45 10.99
C GLY A 204 -1.23 8.39 11.40
N GLN A 205 -1.57 7.54 12.38
CA GLN A 205 -0.64 6.54 12.88
C GLN A 205 -0.55 5.30 12.01
N GLN A 206 -1.67 4.72 11.59
CA GLN A 206 -1.67 3.45 10.86
C GLN A 206 -1.54 3.63 9.33
N GLY A 207 -1.73 4.84 8.80
CA GLY A 207 -1.62 5.11 7.36
C GLY A 207 -2.73 4.45 6.53
N LEU A 208 -3.88 4.14 7.14
CA LEU A 208 -4.99 3.48 6.47
C LEU A 208 -5.77 4.44 5.57
N ASN A 209 -6.53 3.85 4.64
CA ASN A 209 -7.43 4.61 3.77
C ASN A 209 -8.66 5.07 4.59
N VAL A 210 -8.52 6.21 5.26
CA VAL A 210 -9.61 6.88 5.98
C VAL A 210 -10.21 7.95 5.08
N GLN A 211 -11.46 7.74 4.67
CA GLN A 211 -12.25 8.73 3.93
C GLN A 211 -13.14 9.50 4.90
N VAL A 212 -13.16 10.83 4.75
CA VAL A 212 -14.09 11.69 5.48
C VAL A 212 -15.17 12.22 4.54
N ALA A 213 -16.42 12.12 4.98
CA ALA A 213 -17.60 12.61 4.28
C ALA A 213 -18.40 13.55 5.20
N TYR A 214 -18.53 14.82 4.82
CA TYR A 214 -19.32 15.79 5.55
C TYR A 214 -20.75 15.82 5.03
N MET A 215 -21.73 15.89 5.92
CA MET A 215 -23.11 16.17 5.52
C MET A 215 -23.20 17.58 4.91
N THR A 216 -22.65 18.59 5.61
CA THR A 216 -22.82 19.99 5.23
C THR A 216 -21.63 20.57 4.47
N ASN A 217 -21.92 21.61 3.68
CA ASN A 217 -20.94 22.50 3.07
C ASN A 217 -21.17 23.96 3.49
N TYR A 218 -20.17 24.79 3.22
CA TYR A 218 -20.13 26.19 3.60
C TYR A 218 -20.05 27.15 2.41
N TRP A 219 -20.42 26.68 1.21
CA TRP A 219 -20.31 27.47 -0.02
C TRP A 219 -21.23 28.71 -0.01
N ASN A 220 -22.38 28.62 0.65
CA ASN A 220 -23.36 29.72 0.78
C ASN A 220 -23.26 30.47 2.13
N GLY A 221 -22.16 30.29 2.87
CA GLY A 221 -22.01 30.84 4.22
C GLY A 221 -20.56 31.12 4.59
N ALA A 222 -20.09 30.54 5.69
CA ALA A 222 -18.76 30.73 6.22
C ALA A 222 -17.70 29.93 5.42
N THR A 223 -17.43 30.33 4.18
CA THR A 223 -16.53 29.61 3.25
C THR A 223 -15.14 29.33 3.82
N VAL A 224 -14.67 30.14 4.77
CA VAL A 224 -13.42 29.89 5.53
C VAL A 224 -13.40 28.50 6.17
N ARG A 225 -14.55 28.00 6.62
CA ARG A 225 -14.65 26.67 7.23
C ARG A 225 -14.32 25.54 6.25
N GLU A 226 -14.44 25.73 4.93
CA GLU A 226 -13.96 24.72 3.97
C GLU A 226 -12.44 24.60 3.96
N HIS A 227 -11.71 25.68 4.25
CA HIS A 227 -10.26 25.64 4.39
C HIS A 227 -9.86 25.03 5.74
N GLU A 228 -10.54 25.41 6.81
CA GLU A 228 -10.28 24.92 8.17
C GLU A 228 -10.50 23.40 8.29
N LYS A 229 -11.53 22.85 7.62
CA LYS A 229 -11.71 21.40 7.45
C LYS A 229 -10.44 20.74 6.92
N LEU A 230 -9.87 21.28 5.84
CA LEU A 230 -8.70 20.69 5.18
C LEU A 230 -7.48 20.75 6.09
N ASP A 231 -7.26 21.88 6.75
CA ASP A 231 -6.16 22.05 7.69
C ASP A 231 -6.25 21.07 8.86
N GLY A 232 -7.43 20.94 9.48
CA GLY A 232 -7.67 20.02 10.59
C GLY A 232 -7.52 18.54 10.18
N LEU A 233 -8.05 18.16 9.02
CA LEU A 233 -7.87 16.82 8.47
C LEU A 233 -6.41 16.50 8.17
N TRP A 234 -5.68 17.44 7.56
CA TRP A 234 -4.28 17.26 7.22
C TRP A 234 -3.40 17.13 8.48
N GLU A 235 -3.66 17.95 9.50
CA GLU A 235 -3.01 17.88 10.81
C GLU A 235 -3.27 16.54 11.51
N SER A 236 -4.47 15.96 11.30
CA SER A 236 -4.84 14.63 11.79
C SER A 236 -4.20 13.47 11.02
N GLY A 237 -3.49 13.77 9.93
CA GLY A 237 -2.81 12.78 9.08
C GLY A 237 -3.68 12.19 7.97
N VAL A 238 -4.89 12.71 7.74
CA VAL A 238 -5.74 12.30 6.61
C VAL A 238 -5.12 12.80 5.30
N LYS A 239 -5.05 11.92 4.29
CA LYS A 239 -4.45 12.22 2.98
C LYS A 239 -5.43 12.17 1.81
N HIS A 240 -6.56 11.48 1.95
CA HIS A 240 -7.62 11.51 0.97
C HIS A 240 -8.46 12.77 1.12
N TYR A 241 -8.66 13.49 0.02
CA TYR A 241 -9.47 14.70 0.01
C TYR A 241 -10.92 14.38 0.47
N PRO A 242 -11.52 15.19 1.36
CA PRO A 242 -12.86 14.94 1.85
C PRO A 242 -13.92 15.14 0.77
N VAL A 243 -15.12 14.62 1.00
CA VAL A 243 -16.30 14.91 0.19
C VAL A 243 -17.36 15.59 1.04
N ASN A 244 -18.12 16.52 0.45
CA ASN A 244 -19.23 17.19 1.11
C ASN A 244 -20.57 16.73 0.48
N GLY A 245 -21.63 16.71 1.27
CA GLY A 245 -23.00 16.73 0.77
C GLY A 245 -23.35 18.11 0.22
N GLU A 246 -24.42 18.17 -0.57
CA GLU A 246 -24.91 19.43 -1.17
C GLU A 246 -25.79 20.24 -0.20
N PHE A 247 -25.77 19.91 1.09
CA PHE A 247 -26.59 20.54 2.11
C PHE A 247 -25.87 21.73 2.73
N ASP A 248 -26.50 22.90 2.77
CA ASP A 248 -25.96 24.05 3.50
C ASP A 248 -25.92 23.78 5.01
N ASP A 249 -24.95 24.35 5.72
CA ASP A 249 -24.95 24.35 7.19
C ASP A 249 -26.10 25.21 7.75
N ILE A 250 -27.05 24.56 8.44
CA ILE A 250 -28.24 25.16 9.01
C ILE A 250 -28.39 24.64 10.44
N TYR A 251 -28.35 25.56 11.40
CA TYR A 251 -28.50 25.25 12.81
C TYR A 251 -29.87 24.64 13.14
N ALA A 252 -29.87 23.52 13.88
CA ALA A 252 -31.07 22.85 14.36
C ALA A 252 -30.86 22.33 15.79
N THR A 253 -31.85 22.58 16.66
CA THR A 253 -31.76 22.27 18.11
C THR A 253 -32.20 20.87 18.49
N ASP A 254 -32.91 20.17 17.62
CA ASP A 254 -33.34 18.79 17.81
C ASP A 254 -33.61 18.12 16.45
N LEU A 255 -33.87 16.81 16.46
CA LEU A 255 -34.14 16.04 15.25
C LEU A 255 -35.34 16.56 14.44
N ASN A 256 -36.41 17.01 15.10
CA ASN A 256 -37.59 17.52 14.39
C ASN A 256 -37.26 18.85 13.69
N GLY A 257 -36.48 19.71 14.33
CA GLY A 257 -35.94 20.93 13.75
C GLY A 257 -35.08 20.61 12.53
N ALA A 258 -34.17 19.64 12.64
CA ALA A 258 -33.31 19.23 11.52
C ALA A 258 -34.14 18.66 10.35
N MET A 259 -35.13 17.81 10.61
CA MET A 259 -36.04 17.28 9.59
C MET A 259 -36.94 18.34 8.96
N SER A 260 -37.06 19.52 9.55
CA SER A 260 -37.84 20.64 8.97
C SER A 260 -37.03 21.48 7.99
N VAL A 261 -35.70 21.45 8.07
CA VAL A 261 -34.78 22.24 7.23
C VAL A 261 -34.01 21.37 6.24
N TYR A 262 -33.82 20.10 6.54
CA TYR A 262 -33.20 19.10 5.67
C TYR A 262 -34.20 18.06 5.20
N SER A 263 -34.09 17.69 3.93
CA SER A 263 -34.75 16.50 3.40
C SER A 263 -34.03 15.25 3.92
N TYR A 264 -34.65 14.53 4.86
CA TYR A 264 -34.08 13.28 5.38
C TYR A 264 -33.83 12.26 4.28
N ASP A 265 -34.72 12.18 3.27
CA ASP A 265 -34.57 11.22 2.17
C ASP A 265 -33.31 11.51 1.32
N ASP A 266 -32.99 12.79 1.12
CA ASP A 266 -31.79 13.21 0.39
C ASP A 266 -30.53 12.96 1.22
N VAL A 267 -30.55 13.28 2.53
CA VAL A 267 -29.43 13.00 3.44
C VAL A 267 -29.16 11.49 3.48
N LEU A 268 -30.20 10.67 3.63
CA LEU A 268 -30.11 9.21 3.60
C LEU A 268 -29.60 8.69 2.24
N GLY A 269 -30.04 9.31 1.14
CA GLY A 269 -29.54 9.02 -0.20
C GLY A 269 -28.04 9.28 -0.33
N TYR A 270 -27.59 10.46 0.11
CA TYR A 270 -26.17 10.85 0.10
C TYR A 270 -25.31 9.90 0.94
N VAL A 271 -25.72 9.59 2.18
CA VAL A 271 -24.99 8.68 3.08
C VAL A 271 -24.91 7.28 2.48
N THR A 272 -26.01 6.76 1.94
CA THR A 272 -26.05 5.45 1.26
C THR A 272 -25.12 5.43 0.04
N GLU A 273 -25.10 6.53 -0.73
CA GLU A 273 -24.19 6.69 -1.86
C GLU A 273 -22.73 6.65 -1.41
N GLN A 274 -22.35 7.38 -0.36
CA GLN A 274 -20.96 7.38 0.09
C GLN A 274 -20.53 6.01 0.62
N ILE A 275 -21.39 5.29 1.35
CA ILE A 275 -21.12 3.91 1.78
C ILE A 275 -20.85 3.01 0.57
N ARG A 276 -21.69 3.06 -0.46
CA ARG A 276 -21.51 2.20 -1.65
C ARG A 276 -20.35 2.62 -2.54
N ARG A 277 -20.11 3.92 -2.64
CA ARG A 277 -19.01 4.50 -3.41
C ARG A 277 -17.65 4.11 -2.84
N PHE A 278 -17.49 4.22 -1.53
CA PHE A 278 -16.20 4.02 -0.86
C PHE A 278 -16.02 2.61 -0.27
N LYS A 279 -17.09 1.82 -0.21
CA LYS A 279 -17.08 0.42 0.27
C LYS A 279 -16.32 0.24 1.59
N PRO A 280 -16.70 0.99 2.65
CA PRO A 280 -15.96 0.98 3.89
C PRO A 280 -15.99 -0.38 4.57
N LEU A 281 -14.87 -0.77 5.19
CA LEU A 281 -14.86 -1.90 6.12
C LEU A 281 -15.44 -1.50 7.48
N VAL A 282 -15.19 -0.26 7.90
CA VAL A 282 -15.76 0.34 9.10
C VAL A 282 -16.40 1.68 8.77
N VAL A 283 -17.62 1.92 9.27
CA VAL A 283 -18.24 3.25 9.28
C VAL A 283 -18.21 3.81 10.69
N VAL A 284 -17.89 5.10 10.83
CA VAL A 284 -17.94 5.82 12.10
C VAL A 284 -18.72 7.12 11.94
N THR A 285 -19.59 7.45 12.89
CA THR A 285 -20.29 8.74 12.91
C THR A 285 -20.62 9.22 14.32
N GLN A 286 -21.31 10.36 14.40
CA GLN A 286 -21.72 11.05 15.62
C GLN A 286 -22.78 10.28 16.43
N ASP A 287 -23.02 10.74 17.66
CA ASP A 287 -23.97 10.20 18.60
C ASP A 287 -25.41 10.33 18.08
N ILE A 288 -26.22 9.28 18.29
CA ILE A 288 -27.65 9.25 17.99
C ILE A 288 -28.44 10.31 18.77
N ASN A 289 -27.93 10.78 19.91
CA ASN A 289 -28.51 11.87 20.69
C ASN A 289 -27.87 13.23 20.35
N GLY A 290 -27.03 13.29 19.31
CA GLY A 290 -26.37 14.51 18.85
C GLY A 290 -25.46 15.16 19.88
N GLU A 291 -24.79 14.35 20.71
CA GLU A 291 -23.87 14.75 21.76
C GLU A 291 -24.55 15.70 22.77
N TYR A 292 -24.41 17.01 22.53
CA TYR A 292 -25.04 18.07 23.32
C TYR A 292 -26.48 18.36 22.89
N GLY A 293 -27.09 17.47 22.10
CA GLY A 293 -28.47 17.56 21.63
C GLY A 293 -28.63 18.17 20.24
N HIS A 294 -27.55 18.30 19.44
CA HIS A 294 -27.62 18.99 18.16
C HIS A 294 -28.46 18.22 17.13
N GLY A 295 -29.46 18.87 16.55
CA GLY A 295 -30.42 18.23 15.63
C GLY A 295 -29.78 17.69 14.35
N GLY A 296 -28.80 18.41 13.79
CA GLY A 296 -28.05 17.96 12.61
C GLY A 296 -27.28 16.65 12.86
N HIS A 297 -26.69 16.49 14.04
CA HIS A 297 -25.94 15.29 14.42
C HIS A 297 -26.89 14.10 14.55
N MET A 298 -28.03 14.30 15.22
CA MET A 298 -29.08 13.29 15.33
C MET A 298 -29.59 12.85 13.95
N LEU A 299 -29.78 13.80 13.03
CA LEU A 299 -30.25 13.52 11.66
C LEU A 299 -29.23 12.68 10.89
N LEU A 300 -27.95 13.07 10.93
CA LEU A 300 -26.87 12.33 10.27
C LEU A 300 -26.68 10.94 10.88
N ALA A 301 -26.59 10.83 12.20
CA ALA A 301 -26.45 9.55 12.90
C ALA A 301 -27.61 8.60 12.56
N LYS A 302 -28.84 9.13 12.54
CA LYS A 302 -30.02 8.38 12.10
C LYS A 302 -29.89 7.88 10.65
N ALA A 303 -29.45 8.73 9.73
CA ALA A 303 -29.27 8.36 8.33
C ALA A 303 -28.15 7.31 8.14
N VAL A 304 -27.06 7.41 8.90
CA VAL A 304 -25.96 6.43 8.89
C VAL A 304 -26.41 5.07 9.41
N CYS A 305 -27.15 5.01 10.52
CA CYS A 305 -27.71 3.76 11.03
C CYS A 305 -28.62 3.09 10.00
N GLU A 306 -29.57 3.84 9.42
CA GLU A 306 -30.49 3.31 8.41
C GLU A 306 -29.76 2.88 7.13
N ALA A 307 -28.77 3.65 6.68
CA ALA A 307 -27.95 3.28 5.53
C ALA A 307 -27.10 2.03 5.81
N ALA A 308 -26.50 1.89 7.00
CA ALA A 308 -25.72 0.72 7.39
C ALA A 308 -26.56 -0.57 7.41
N ASP A 309 -27.85 -0.46 7.76
CA ASP A 309 -28.78 -1.60 7.74
C ASP A 309 -29.22 -2.00 6.32
N ASN A 310 -29.15 -1.07 5.35
CA ASN A 310 -29.80 -1.24 4.05
C ASN A 310 -28.87 -1.12 2.82
N SER A 311 -27.63 -0.64 2.95
CA SER A 311 -26.72 -0.39 1.83
C SER A 311 -26.35 -1.66 1.05
N GLY A 312 -26.41 -2.83 1.72
CA GLY A 312 -26.25 -4.15 1.11
C GLY A 312 -27.44 -4.63 0.27
N THR A 313 -28.58 -3.92 0.31
CA THR A 313 -29.79 -4.26 -0.44
C THR A 313 -29.90 -3.42 -1.70
N ALA A 314 -29.77 -4.05 -2.88
CA ALA A 314 -29.75 -3.34 -4.16
C ALA A 314 -31.03 -2.50 -4.44
N SER A 315 -32.20 -2.95 -3.99
CA SER A 315 -33.47 -2.23 -4.19
C SER A 315 -33.63 -1.00 -3.30
N PHE A 316 -32.83 -0.86 -2.24
CA PHE A 316 -32.82 0.33 -1.41
C PHE A 316 -31.97 1.41 -2.07
N LYS A 317 -32.53 2.59 -2.35
CA LYS A 317 -31.86 3.67 -3.11
C LYS A 317 -31.21 3.13 -4.39
N GLN A 318 -32.04 2.54 -5.27
CA GLN A 318 -31.61 1.77 -6.44
C GLN A 318 -30.59 2.51 -7.32
N GLU A 319 -30.76 3.82 -7.55
CA GLU A 319 -29.84 4.61 -8.38
C GLU A 319 -28.39 4.55 -7.89
N SER A 320 -28.19 4.58 -6.58
CA SER A 320 -26.87 4.44 -5.97
C SER A 320 -26.30 3.01 -6.14
N ALA A 321 -27.14 1.98 -6.03
CA ALA A 321 -26.73 0.60 -6.25
C ALA A 321 -26.39 0.34 -7.73
N ASP A 322 -27.10 0.94 -8.67
CA ASP A 322 -26.82 0.84 -10.10
C ASP A 322 -25.46 1.48 -10.44
N LYS A 323 -25.12 2.59 -9.76
CA LYS A 323 -23.89 3.35 -9.99
C LYS A 323 -22.66 2.72 -9.34
N TYR A 324 -22.78 2.22 -8.11
CA TYR A 324 -21.62 1.78 -7.29
C TYR A 324 -21.67 0.31 -6.85
N GLY A 325 -22.80 -0.37 -7.04
CA GLY A 325 -23.10 -1.67 -6.48
C GLY A 325 -23.67 -1.57 -5.06
N ALA A 326 -24.30 -2.64 -4.59
CA ALA A 326 -24.66 -2.78 -3.19
C ALA A 326 -23.41 -3.09 -2.34
N TRP A 327 -23.38 -2.61 -1.10
CA TRP A 327 -22.28 -2.83 -0.18
C TRP A 327 -22.80 -3.03 1.24
N ASP A 328 -22.56 -4.19 1.82
CA ASP A 328 -22.89 -4.46 3.22
C ASP A 328 -21.69 -4.15 4.11
N VAL A 329 -21.81 -3.11 4.93
CA VAL A 329 -20.72 -2.61 5.78
C VAL A 329 -20.39 -3.65 6.86
N PRO A 330 -19.13 -4.09 7.00
CA PRO A 330 -18.77 -5.06 8.03
C PRO A 330 -19.02 -4.58 9.46
N LYS A 331 -18.67 -3.33 9.80
CA LYS A 331 -18.86 -2.77 11.14
C LYS A 331 -19.27 -1.29 11.10
N THR A 332 -20.17 -0.90 11.99
CA THR A 332 -20.59 0.50 12.17
C THR A 332 -20.47 0.91 13.64
N TYR A 333 -19.68 1.95 13.91
CA TYR A 333 -19.53 2.56 15.22
C TYR A 333 -20.22 3.91 15.29
N ILE A 334 -20.80 4.16 16.45
CA ILE A 334 -21.49 5.40 16.78
C ILE A 334 -20.82 5.98 18.02
N HIS A 335 -20.47 7.26 17.96
CA HIS A 335 -19.90 7.99 19.10
C HIS A 335 -20.85 7.90 20.31
N LEU A 336 -20.30 7.62 21.50
CA LEU A 336 -21.02 7.46 22.77
C LEU A 336 -22.12 6.38 22.82
N TYR A 337 -22.18 5.48 21.83
CA TYR A 337 -23.25 4.48 21.77
C TYR A 337 -23.24 3.49 22.94
N GLY A 338 -24.44 3.09 23.36
CA GLY A 338 -24.66 2.39 24.63
C GLY A 338 -24.22 0.92 24.64
N GLU A 339 -24.15 0.28 23.49
CA GLU A 339 -23.93 -1.17 23.36
C GLU A 339 -22.54 -1.47 22.80
N ASN A 340 -21.97 -2.61 23.21
CA ASN A 340 -20.66 -3.09 22.73
C ASN A 340 -19.60 -1.98 22.74
N LYS A 341 -19.47 -1.32 23.90
CA LYS A 341 -18.63 -0.14 24.07
C LYS A 341 -17.16 -0.46 23.92
N ILE A 342 -16.47 0.39 23.19
CA ILE A 342 -15.02 0.47 23.16
C ILE A 342 -14.57 1.83 23.65
N ARG A 343 -13.37 1.87 24.21
CA ARG A 343 -12.68 3.10 24.55
C ARG A 343 -11.28 3.05 23.96
N MET A 344 -11.03 3.89 22.97
CA MET A 344 -9.73 3.97 22.30
C MET A 344 -8.65 4.45 23.28
N ASP A 345 -7.43 3.92 23.15
CA ASP A 345 -6.28 4.45 23.89
C ASP A 345 -5.63 5.58 23.09
N LEU A 346 -6.07 6.81 23.37
CA LEU A 346 -5.61 8.01 22.67
C LEU A 346 -4.31 8.60 23.23
N ARG A 347 -3.73 7.99 24.27
CA ARG A 347 -2.57 8.54 25.01
C ARG A 347 -1.26 7.84 24.68
N GLN A 348 -1.28 6.85 23.79
CA GLN A 348 -0.06 6.26 23.27
C GLN A 348 0.62 7.22 22.27
N PRO A 349 1.96 7.38 22.35
CA PRO A 349 2.72 8.11 21.35
C PRO A 349 2.58 7.48 19.97
N LEU A 350 2.27 8.30 18.97
CA LEU A 350 2.12 7.91 17.58
C LEU A 350 3.42 8.22 16.83
N SER A 351 4.17 7.18 16.44
CA SER A 351 5.46 7.32 15.75
C SER A 351 5.35 8.15 14.46
N ASN A 352 4.26 7.98 13.71
CA ASN A 352 4.05 8.67 12.44
C ASN A 352 3.54 10.11 12.63
N MET A 353 3.13 10.47 13.85
CA MET A 353 2.69 11.82 14.22
C MET A 353 3.70 12.52 15.13
N LYS A 354 4.99 12.34 14.85
CA LYS A 354 6.10 12.97 15.59
C LYS A 354 6.10 12.63 17.08
N SER A 355 5.69 11.40 17.43
CA SER A 355 5.54 10.91 18.81
C SER A 355 4.55 11.69 19.67
N ARG A 356 3.68 12.51 19.07
CA ARG A 356 2.51 13.08 19.75
C ARG A 356 1.49 11.98 20.01
N THR A 357 0.65 12.15 21.02
CA THR A 357 -0.47 11.23 21.25
C THR A 357 -1.63 11.55 20.31
N ALA A 358 -2.59 10.62 20.13
CA ALA A 358 -3.77 10.88 19.30
C ALA A 358 -4.58 12.07 19.83
N ILE A 359 -4.67 12.23 21.16
CA ILE A 359 -5.36 13.36 21.77
C ILE A 359 -4.64 14.70 21.54
N ASP A 360 -3.30 14.71 21.51
CA ASP A 360 -2.53 15.92 21.18
C ASP A 360 -2.74 16.31 19.71
N VAL A 361 -2.69 15.33 18.80
CA VAL A 361 -2.94 15.55 17.37
C VAL A 361 -4.34 16.11 17.16
N ALA A 362 -5.37 15.53 17.77
CA ALA A 362 -6.73 16.03 17.64
C ALA A 362 -6.87 17.46 18.21
N LYS A 363 -6.20 17.80 19.31
CA LYS A 363 -6.17 19.18 19.83
C LYS A 363 -5.51 20.15 18.85
N ASP A 364 -4.36 19.80 18.31
CA ASP A 364 -3.63 20.64 17.32
C ASP A 364 -4.45 20.80 16.03
N ALA A 365 -5.14 19.74 15.60
CA ALA A 365 -6.06 19.78 14.47
C ALA A 365 -7.27 20.68 14.72
N TYR A 366 -7.82 20.67 15.94
CA TYR A 366 -8.95 21.54 16.27
C TYR A 366 -8.56 23.01 16.24
N LEU A 367 -7.32 23.35 16.63
CA LEU A 367 -6.80 24.72 16.53
C LEU A 367 -6.79 25.26 15.09
N GLN A 368 -6.84 24.40 14.08
CA GLN A 368 -6.97 24.81 12.68
C GLN A 368 -8.38 25.34 12.34
N HIS A 369 -9.39 25.01 13.14
CA HIS A 369 -10.73 25.60 13.07
C HIS A 369 -10.77 26.95 13.79
N VAL A 370 -9.95 27.89 13.29
CA VAL A 370 -9.71 29.21 13.89
C VAL A 370 -11.01 29.98 14.12
N SER A 371 -11.92 29.95 13.15
CA SER A 371 -13.21 30.62 13.19
C SER A 371 -14.17 30.04 14.24
N GLN A 372 -13.89 28.84 14.77
CA GLN A 372 -14.73 28.13 15.75
C GLN A 372 -14.16 28.14 17.18
N GLN A 373 -12.94 28.68 17.40
CA GLN A 373 -12.29 28.68 18.72
C GLN A 373 -12.98 29.53 19.80
N TRP A 374 -14.04 30.27 19.45
CA TRP A 374 -14.79 31.09 20.40
C TRP A 374 -15.84 30.29 21.19
N CYS A 375 -16.20 29.09 20.73
CA CYS A 375 -17.19 28.25 21.38
C CYS A 375 -16.59 27.50 22.59
N TRP A 376 -17.44 26.85 23.39
CA TRP A 376 -17.03 26.18 24.63
C TRP A 376 -16.62 24.71 24.42
N PHE A 377 -16.67 24.21 23.18
CA PHE A 377 -16.24 22.85 22.84
C PHE A 377 -14.71 22.76 22.83
N TYR A 378 -14.20 21.59 23.19
CA TYR A 378 -12.77 21.30 23.17
C TYR A 378 -12.55 19.80 23.03
N VAL A 379 -11.43 19.44 22.42
CA VAL A 379 -11.04 18.04 22.28
C VAL A 379 -10.60 17.48 23.63
N SER A 380 -11.23 16.40 24.07
CA SER A 380 -10.88 15.69 25.30
C SER A 380 -11.30 14.23 25.24
N ASP A 381 -10.57 13.38 25.96
CA ASP A 381 -10.89 11.98 26.17
C ASP A 381 -11.50 11.72 27.57
N GLU A 382 -11.70 12.75 28.40
CA GLU A 382 -12.11 12.57 29.81
C GLU A 382 -13.50 13.13 30.15
N TYR A 383 -14.11 13.92 29.27
CA TYR A 383 -15.42 14.53 29.51
C TYR A 383 -16.56 13.78 28.80
N GLU A 384 -17.80 14.24 28.98
CA GLU A 384 -19.00 13.52 28.53
C GLU A 384 -19.11 13.30 27.01
N TYR A 385 -18.43 14.12 26.19
CA TYR A 385 -18.34 13.94 24.74
C TYR A 385 -16.94 13.52 24.29
N SER A 386 -16.35 12.60 25.06
CA SER A 386 -15.00 12.11 24.86
C SER A 386 -14.81 11.49 23.47
N CYS A 387 -13.85 12.00 22.71
CA CYS A 387 -13.52 11.50 21.36
C CYS A 387 -12.84 10.11 21.34
N ALA A 388 -12.79 9.45 22.51
CA ALA A 388 -12.28 8.09 22.67
C ALA A 388 -13.39 7.03 22.79
N ASP A 389 -14.63 7.43 23.07
CA ASP A 389 -15.70 6.51 23.48
C ASP A 389 -16.70 6.25 22.35
N PHE A 390 -16.84 4.98 21.97
CA PHE A 390 -17.71 4.53 20.89
C PHE A 390 -18.45 3.26 21.28
N GLY A 391 -19.55 2.97 20.60
CA GLY A 391 -20.21 1.66 20.68
C GLY A 391 -20.43 1.07 19.29
N LEU A 392 -20.31 -0.26 19.20
CA LEU A 392 -20.56 -1.01 17.98
C LEU A 392 -22.07 -1.20 17.77
N TYR A 393 -22.64 -0.43 16.84
CA TYR A 393 -24.06 -0.46 16.46
C TYR A 393 -24.41 -1.73 15.68
N ARG A 394 -23.57 -2.10 14.72
CA ARG A 394 -23.80 -3.22 13.81
C ARG A 394 -22.50 -3.90 13.44
N SER A 395 -22.52 -5.23 13.32
CA SER A 395 -21.40 -6.02 12.81
C SER A 395 -21.86 -7.26 12.06
N THR A 396 -21.17 -7.59 10.97
CA THR A 396 -21.29 -8.88 10.25
C THR A 396 -20.12 -9.82 10.56
N VAL A 397 -19.12 -9.36 11.32
CA VAL A 397 -17.86 -10.07 11.63
C VAL A 397 -17.67 -10.36 13.13
N GLY A 398 -18.69 -10.08 13.95
CA GLY A 398 -18.66 -10.29 15.40
C GLY A 398 -18.33 -9.02 16.20
N THR A 399 -18.43 -9.15 17.53
CA THR A 399 -18.13 -8.07 18.49
C THR A 399 -16.65 -8.02 18.83
N ASP A 400 -16.19 -6.87 19.32
CA ASP A 400 -14.81 -6.69 19.75
C ASP A 400 -14.57 -7.24 21.15
N THR A 401 -13.31 -7.59 21.40
CA THR A 401 -12.81 -7.95 22.73
C THR A 401 -11.81 -6.93 23.26
N GLY A 402 -11.24 -6.10 22.39
CA GLY A 402 -10.32 -5.01 22.70
C GLY A 402 -10.90 -3.62 22.42
N ASN A 403 -10.01 -2.69 22.08
CA ASN A 403 -10.31 -1.28 21.82
C ASN A 403 -9.99 -0.84 20.39
N ASP A 404 -9.93 -1.78 19.46
CA ASP A 404 -9.64 -1.53 18.05
C ASP A 404 -10.88 -1.76 17.19
N MET A 405 -11.33 -0.71 16.49
CA MET A 405 -12.45 -0.77 15.55
C MET A 405 -12.23 -1.75 14.39
N LEU A 406 -10.99 -2.10 14.08
CA LEU A 406 -10.63 -3.06 13.02
C LEU A 406 -10.47 -4.50 13.54
N GLU A 407 -10.75 -4.78 14.81
CA GLU A 407 -10.78 -6.16 15.29
C GLU A 407 -11.77 -7.00 14.45
N ASN A 408 -11.31 -8.20 14.03
CA ASN A 408 -12.02 -9.11 13.13
C ASN A 408 -12.20 -8.61 11.67
N VAL A 409 -11.52 -7.52 11.29
CA VAL A 409 -11.54 -6.96 9.93
C VAL A 409 -10.17 -7.10 9.28
N THR A 410 -10.15 -7.58 8.04
CA THR A 410 -8.94 -7.59 7.19
C THR A 410 -8.95 -6.35 6.28
N THR A 411 -7.97 -5.47 6.43
CA THR A 411 -7.84 -4.22 5.64
C THR A 411 -7.68 -4.52 4.15
N TYR A 412 -7.91 -3.51 3.31
CA TYR A 412 -7.76 -3.68 1.85
C TYR A 412 -6.32 -3.97 1.43
N GLU A 413 -5.36 -3.30 2.07
CA GLU A 413 -3.93 -3.58 1.83
C GLU A 413 -3.58 -5.03 2.21
N GLU A 414 -4.04 -5.49 3.37
CA GLU A 414 -3.82 -6.85 3.83
C GLU A 414 -4.42 -7.89 2.88
N LYS A 415 -5.67 -7.68 2.43
CA LYS A 415 -6.33 -8.53 1.44
C LYS A 415 -5.51 -8.63 0.15
N LYS A 416 -5.02 -7.48 -0.34
CA LYS A 416 -4.21 -7.42 -1.56
C LYS A 416 -2.90 -8.18 -1.38
N ARG A 417 -2.22 -8.03 -0.24
CA ARG A 417 -0.98 -8.76 0.05
C ARG A 417 -1.21 -10.27 0.09
N ILE A 418 -2.25 -10.74 0.79
CA ILE A 418 -2.62 -12.15 0.84
C ILE A 418 -2.91 -12.70 -0.56
N GLU A 419 -3.63 -11.93 -1.40
CA GLU A 419 -3.92 -12.34 -2.77
C GLU A 419 -2.65 -12.46 -3.63
N GLU A 420 -1.75 -11.47 -3.55
CA GLU A 420 -0.48 -11.48 -4.28
C GLU A 420 0.43 -12.64 -3.84
N GLU A 421 0.53 -12.89 -2.53
CA GLU A 421 1.27 -14.04 -1.98
C GLU A 421 0.68 -15.37 -2.46
N SER A 422 -0.65 -15.49 -2.50
CA SER A 422 -1.34 -16.69 -2.98
C SER A 422 -1.08 -16.97 -4.47
N LYS A 423 -1.10 -15.92 -5.30
CA LYS A 423 -0.79 -16.01 -6.74
C LYS A 423 0.66 -16.40 -6.97
N ALA A 424 1.60 -15.78 -6.24
CA ALA A 424 3.02 -16.11 -6.32
C ALA A 424 3.29 -17.58 -5.92
N ALA A 425 2.61 -18.07 -4.87
CA ALA A 425 2.71 -19.46 -4.46
C ALA A 425 2.15 -20.43 -5.51
N GLU A 426 1.02 -20.09 -6.15
CA GLU A 426 0.44 -20.90 -7.22
C GLU A 426 1.35 -20.95 -8.47
N GLU A 427 1.95 -19.82 -8.85
CA GLU A 427 2.91 -19.75 -9.96
C GLU A 427 4.18 -20.54 -9.66
N SER A 428 4.73 -20.44 -8.44
CA SER A 428 5.88 -21.23 -8.01
C SER A 428 5.58 -22.74 -8.07
N SER A 429 4.39 -23.16 -7.63
CA SER A 429 3.98 -24.56 -7.70
C SER A 429 3.88 -25.06 -9.15
N LYS A 430 3.33 -24.26 -10.07
CA LYS A 430 3.26 -24.60 -11.50
C LYS A 430 4.65 -24.68 -12.14
N GLN A 431 5.56 -23.78 -11.79
CA GLN A 431 6.95 -23.84 -12.26
C GLN A 431 7.65 -25.10 -11.75
N GLU A 432 7.50 -25.44 -10.47
CA GLU A 432 8.10 -26.65 -9.90
C GLU A 432 7.55 -27.92 -10.55
N GLU A 433 6.24 -27.98 -10.83
CA GLU A 433 5.62 -29.12 -11.53
C GLU A 433 6.09 -29.24 -12.99
N SER A 434 6.25 -28.11 -13.70
CA SER A 434 6.77 -28.11 -15.07
C SER A 434 8.23 -28.53 -15.13
N LEU A 435 9.08 -28.09 -14.19
CA LEU A 435 10.47 -28.54 -14.06
C LEU A 435 10.55 -30.05 -13.76
N LYS A 436 9.74 -30.56 -12.84
CA LYS A 436 9.66 -32.00 -12.55
C LYS A 436 9.19 -32.81 -13.76
N THR A 437 8.31 -32.24 -14.58
CA THR A 437 7.82 -32.88 -15.81
C THR A 437 8.90 -32.89 -16.89
N ALA A 438 9.58 -31.77 -17.11
CA ALA A 438 10.70 -31.66 -18.04
C ALA A 438 11.85 -32.61 -17.65
N GLU A 439 12.21 -32.68 -16.37
CA GLU A 439 13.23 -33.62 -15.87
C GLU A 439 12.83 -35.09 -16.13
N LYS A 440 11.56 -35.44 -15.91
CA LYS A 440 11.04 -36.79 -16.22
C LYS A 440 11.08 -37.10 -17.72
N GLU A 441 10.75 -36.14 -18.57
CA GLU A 441 10.83 -36.28 -20.03
C GLU A 441 12.28 -36.44 -20.50
N GLU A 442 13.20 -35.62 -19.98
CA GLU A 442 14.62 -35.71 -20.31
C GLU A 442 15.20 -37.08 -19.89
N ILE A 443 14.90 -37.55 -18.68
CA ILE A 443 15.31 -38.89 -18.22
C ILE A 443 14.74 -39.98 -19.14
N ARG A 444 13.50 -39.84 -19.61
CA ARG A 444 12.86 -40.79 -20.54
C ARG A 444 13.56 -40.78 -21.91
N GLU A 445 13.90 -39.62 -22.44
CA GLU A 445 14.62 -39.48 -23.71
C GLU A 445 16.03 -40.05 -23.62
N GLN A 446 16.79 -39.73 -22.57
CA GLN A 446 18.13 -40.29 -22.35
C GLN A 446 18.10 -41.82 -22.28
N LYS A 447 17.12 -42.40 -21.58
CA LYS A 447 16.90 -43.87 -21.54
C LYS A 447 16.59 -44.43 -22.93
N ALA A 448 15.75 -43.76 -23.72
CA ALA A 448 15.41 -44.18 -25.08
C ALA A 448 16.61 -44.11 -26.05
N ALA A 449 17.41 -43.04 -25.98
CA ALA A 449 18.62 -42.86 -26.77
C ALA A 449 19.68 -43.93 -26.46
N LYS A 450 19.90 -44.23 -25.17
CA LYS A 450 20.80 -45.31 -24.76
C LYS A 450 20.36 -46.67 -25.31
N LYS A 451 19.05 -46.95 -25.33
CA LYS A 451 18.49 -48.18 -25.92
C LYS A 451 18.69 -48.23 -27.44
N ARG A 452 18.51 -47.11 -28.16
CA ARG A 452 18.77 -47.01 -29.61
C ARG A 452 20.23 -47.30 -29.98
N ASN A 453 21.19 -46.82 -29.20
CA ASN A 453 22.61 -47.01 -29.49
C ASN A 453 23.12 -48.44 -29.23
N ILE A 454 22.47 -49.19 -28.34
CA ILE A 454 22.83 -50.59 -28.04
C ILE A 454 22.43 -51.53 -29.19
N VAL A 455 21.33 -51.26 -29.89
CA VAL A 455 20.81 -52.14 -30.96
C VAL A 455 21.80 -52.35 -32.12
N PRO A 456 22.40 -51.32 -32.75
CA PRO A 456 23.38 -51.52 -33.82
C PRO A 456 24.65 -52.22 -33.34
N VAL A 457 25.09 -52.00 -32.10
CA VAL A 457 26.25 -52.69 -31.52
C VAL A 457 25.98 -54.20 -31.38
N ILE A 458 24.77 -54.58 -30.94
CA ILE A 458 24.36 -55.99 -30.88
C ILE A 458 24.33 -56.60 -32.28
N ILE A 459 23.78 -55.89 -33.28
CA ILE A 459 23.74 -56.36 -34.68
C ILE A 459 25.16 -56.56 -35.24
N ILE A 460 26.07 -55.62 -35.01
CA ILE A 460 27.47 -55.72 -35.44
C ILE A 460 28.17 -56.88 -34.75
N ALA A 461 27.99 -57.05 -33.44
CA ALA A 461 28.57 -58.16 -32.69
C ALA A 461 28.10 -59.53 -33.24
N VAL A 462 26.81 -59.67 -33.55
CA VAL A 462 26.26 -60.89 -34.17
C VAL A 462 26.88 -61.11 -35.56
N LEU A 463 27.00 -60.08 -36.39
CA LEU A 463 27.65 -60.18 -37.71
C LEU A 463 29.12 -60.62 -37.63
N VAL A 464 29.88 -60.09 -36.67
CA VAL A 464 31.28 -60.48 -36.45
C VAL A 464 31.39 -61.96 -36.07
N VAL A 465 30.51 -62.45 -35.20
CA VAL A 465 30.48 -63.87 -34.83
C VAL A 465 30.15 -64.77 -36.03
N VAL A 466 29.19 -64.36 -36.86
CA VAL A 466 28.83 -65.09 -38.10
C VAL A 466 30.00 -65.13 -39.09
N LEU A 467 30.70 -64.00 -39.29
CA LEU A 467 31.88 -63.93 -40.17
C LEU A 467 33.05 -64.76 -39.63
N ALA A 468 33.29 -64.76 -38.32
CA ALA A 468 34.31 -65.59 -37.70
C ALA A 468 34.01 -67.09 -37.89
N ALA A 469 32.75 -67.51 -37.71
CA ALA A 469 32.32 -68.88 -37.96
C ALA A 469 32.51 -69.27 -39.44
N ALA A 470 32.14 -68.40 -40.38
CA ALA A 470 32.38 -68.60 -41.81
C ALA A 470 33.89 -68.69 -42.13
N GLY A 471 34.71 -67.87 -41.48
CA GLY A 471 36.18 -67.90 -41.59
C GLY A 471 36.78 -69.22 -41.09
N VAL A 472 36.30 -69.77 -39.97
CA VAL A 472 36.73 -71.08 -39.47
C VAL A 472 36.32 -72.21 -40.44
N VAL A 473 35.10 -72.17 -40.98
CA VAL A 473 34.66 -73.13 -42.01
C VAL A 473 35.54 -73.03 -43.26
N TYR A 474 35.84 -71.82 -43.72
CA TYR A 474 36.72 -71.58 -44.86
C TYR A 474 38.15 -72.05 -44.59
N HIS A 475 38.69 -71.80 -43.40
CA HIS A 475 40.02 -72.26 -43.00
C HIS A 475 40.09 -73.78 -42.98
N ASN A 476 39.09 -74.46 -42.40
CA ASN A 476 38.98 -75.91 -42.38
C ASN A 476 38.85 -76.49 -43.80
N TYR A 477 38.12 -75.82 -44.69
CA TYR A 477 38.04 -76.19 -46.11
C TYR A 477 39.41 -76.07 -46.81
N MET A 478 40.14 -74.98 -46.58
CA MET A 478 41.46 -74.74 -47.16
C MET A 478 42.54 -75.67 -46.59
N GLU A 479 42.50 -75.99 -45.30
CA GLU A 479 43.29 -77.04 -44.65
C GLU A 479 43.08 -78.39 -45.35
N LYS A 480 41.82 -78.78 -45.60
CA LYS A 480 41.46 -80.02 -46.29
C LYS A 480 42.03 -80.05 -47.72
N MET A 481 41.98 -78.92 -48.43
CA MET A 481 42.58 -78.76 -49.76
C MET A 481 44.11 -78.84 -49.74
N ARG A 482 44.77 -78.20 -48.75
CA ARG A 482 46.23 -78.28 -48.57
C ARG A 482 46.70 -79.70 -48.20
N ARG A 483 45.93 -80.43 -47.38
CA ARG A 483 46.17 -81.86 -47.05
C ARG A 483 46.04 -82.74 -48.30
N LYS A 484 45.07 -82.48 -49.19
CA LYS A 484 44.99 -83.12 -50.52
C LYS A 484 46.21 -82.83 -51.39
N LYS A 485 46.71 -81.59 -51.40
CA LYS A 485 47.90 -81.19 -52.19
C LYS A 485 49.19 -81.85 -51.66
N ARG A 486 49.36 -81.97 -50.33
CA ARG A 486 50.49 -82.69 -49.70
C ARG A 486 50.48 -84.20 -49.95
N ARG A 487 49.30 -84.82 -50.08
CA ARG A 487 49.16 -86.23 -50.50
C ARG A 487 49.57 -86.47 -51.96
N LYS A 488 49.48 -85.46 -52.84
CA LYS A 488 49.86 -85.57 -54.26
C LYS A 488 51.39 -85.51 -54.49
N ASN A 489 52.14 -84.87 -53.58
CA ASN A 489 53.61 -84.74 -53.69
C ASN A 489 54.42 -85.90 -53.08
N ARG A 490 53.78 -86.90 -52.47
CA ARG A 490 54.44 -88.09 -51.90
C ARG A 490 54.59 -89.28 -52.87
N GLY A 491 54.22 -89.11 -54.15
CA GLY A 491 54.26 -90.15 -55.18
C GLY A 491 55.32 -89.98 -56.29
N LYS A 492 56.25 -89.01 -56.17
CA LYS A 492 57.31 -88.78 -57.16
C LYS A 492 58.65 -88.51 -56.46
N ASN A 493 59.26 -89.54 -55.86
CA ASN A 493 60.70 -89.56 -55.55
C ASN A 493 61.18 -91.02 -55.37
N GLY A 494 62.14 -91.41 -56.20
CA GLY A 494 62.88 -92.67 -56.24
C GLY A 494 63.13 -93.02 -57.71
N SER A 495 64.33 -93.12 -58.26
CA SER A 495 65.72 -93.11 -57.77
C SER A 495 66.57 -93.00 -59.06
N HIS A 496 67.43 -92.01 -59.32
CA HIS A 496 68.83 -91.84 -58.91
C HIS A 496 69.80 -93.02 -59.22
N ARG A 497 70.79 -92.75 -60.11
CA ARG A 497 72.15 -93.36 -60.27
C ARG A 497 72.21 -94.83 -60.77
N GLY A 498 73.15 -95.30 -61.60
CA GLY A 498 74.43 -94.80 -62.14
C GLY A 498 75.43 -95.97 -62.26
N ASN A 499 76.27 -96.00 -63.33
CA ASN A 499 77.54 -96.75 -63.61
C ASN A 499 77.55 -97.24 -65.07
N THR A 500 78.62 -97.34 -65.87
CA THR A 500 80.10 -97.24 -65.75
C THR A 500 80.66 -97.35 -67.17
N ARG A 501 81.79 -96.66 -67.44
CA ARG A 501 82.76 -96.83 -68.56
C ARG A 501 82.28 -96.71 -70.01
#